data_AF-A0A430QAF5-F1
#
_entry.id   AF-A0A430QAF5-F1
#
_cell.length_a   1.000
_cell.length_b   1.000
_cell.length_c   1.000
_cell.angle_alpha   90.00
_cell.angle_beta   90.00
_cell.angle_gamma   90.00
#
_symmetry.space_group_name_H-M   'P 1'
#
loop_
_entity.id
_entity.type
_entity.pdbx_description
1 polymer ?
#
loop_
_entity_poly.entity_id
_entity_poly.type
_entity_poly.pdbx_seq_one_letter_code
_entity_poly.pdbx_strand_id
1 'polypeptide(L)'
;MVCCKKQNKLNDNYLNQIHSQIDLKQLELLERQFILDCIAVRKICDDYSKANPKHGSIIPPYNGQLDPYAKSYFESLNIQKLLEKTGQTPPGTSIEGEIADRFIINGAPTDYIRRRNKNGCGHSKEIWGGH
;
A
#
# COMPACT_ATOMS: atom_id res chain seq x y z
N MET A 1 -42.11 -5.94 -14.07
CA MET A 1 -40.77 -5.41 -13.75
C MET A 1 -39.97 -6.52 -13.08
N VAL A 2 -39.22 -7.32 -13.84
CA VAL A 2 -38.50 -8.50 -13.32
C VAL A 2 -37.12 -8.03 -12.86
N CYS A 3 -36.93 -7.93 -11.55
CA CYS A 3 -35.63 -7.63 -10.96
C CYS A 3 -34.71 -8.84 -11.19
N CYS A 4 -33.72 -8.67 -12.07
CA CYS A 4 -32.77 -9.70 -12.45
C CYS A 4 -31.76 -9.91 -11.30
N LYS A 5 -31.97 -10.92 -10.47
CA LYS A 5 -30.93 -11.48 -9.58
C LYS A 5 -29.92 -12.25 -10.44
N LYS A 6 -29.02 -11.57 -11.14
CA LYS A 6 -27.79 -12.20 -11.65
C LYS A 6 -26.83 -12.36 -10.47
N GLN A 7 -27.00 -13.45 -9.73
CA GLN A 7 -26.02 -13.88 -8.74
C GLN A 7 -24.72 -14.28 -9.45
N ASN A 8 -23.62 -13.77 -8.90
CA ASN A 8 -22.20 -13.90 -9.21
C ASN A 8 -21.65 -15.34 -9.40
N LYS A 9 -22.24 -16.20 -10.23
CA LYS A 9 -21.73 -17.56 -10.50
C LYS A 9 -20.32 -17.61 -11.13
N LEU A 10 -19.85 -16.51 -11.71
CA LEU A 10 -18.50 -16.44 -12.31
C LEU A 10 -17.40 -16.21 -11.26
N ASN A 11 -17.70 -15.57 -10.12
CA ASN A 11 -16.70 -15.32 -9.06
C ASN A 11 -16.52 -16.52 -8.13
N ASP A 12 -17.57 -17.32 -7.92
CA ASP A 12 -17.51 -18.49 -7.04
C ASP A 12 -16.54 -19.55 -7.59
N ASN A 13 -16.49 -19.74 -8.91
CA ASN A 13 -15.57 -20.72 -9.53
C ASN A 13 -14.10 -20.29 -9.46
N TYR A 14 -13.81 -18.98 -9.51
CA TYR A 14 -12.45 -18.44 -9.39
C TYR A 14 -11.94 -18.56 -7.95
N LEU A 15 -12.79 -18.23 -6.97
CA LEU A 15 -12.51 -18.47 -5.56
C LEU A 15 -12.31 -19.96 -5.28
N ASN A 16 -13.17 -20.83 -5.81
CA ASN A 16 -13.05 -22.28 -5.65
C ASN A 16 -11.76 -22.86 -6.28
N GLN A 17 -11.26 -22.28 -7.37
CA GLN A 17 -9.96 -22.66 -7.94
C GLN A 17 -8.79 -22.22 -7.06
N ILE A 18 -8.81 -21.01 -6.50
CA ILE A 18 -7.78 -20.53 -5.54
C ILE A 18 -7.80 -21.37 -4.25
N HIS A 19 -8.98 -21.70 -3.74
CA HIS A 19 -9.16 -22.51 -2.52
C HIS A 19 -8.82 -24.00 -2.72
N SER A 20 -8.74 -24.49 -3.96
CA SER A 20 -8.44 -25.91 -4.24
C SER A 20 -7.01 -26.35 -3.88
N GLN A 21 -6.13 -25.39 -3.55
CA GLN A 21 -4.70 -25.62 -3.41
C GLN A 21 -4.14 -25.25 -2.01
N ILE A 22 -4.95 -24.68 -1.12
CA ILE A 22 -4.51 -24.18 0.20
C ILE A 22 -5.05 -25.10 1.31
N ASP A 23 -4.15 -25.63 2.14
CA ASP A 23 -4.50 -26.41 3.33
C ASP A 23 -5.34 -25.59 4.33
N LEU A 24 -6.32 -26.20 4.99
CA LEU A 24 -7.24 -25.53 5.92
C LEU A 24 -6.48 -24.79 7.03
N LYS A 25 -5.39 -25.40 7.52
CA LYS A 25 -4.53 -24.79 8.55
C LYS A 25 -3.80 -23.54 8.04
N GLN A 26 -3.43 -23.54 6.76
CA GLN A 26 -2.80 -22.38 6.13
C GLN A 26 -3.81 -21.26 5.91
N LEU A 27 -5.05 -21.58 5.54
CA LEU A 27 -6.13 -20.61 5.45
C LEU A 27 -6.39 -19.94 6.81
N GLU A 28 -6.53 -20.73 7.88
CA GLU A 28 -6.73 -20.22 9.25
C GLU A 28 -5.58 -19.27 9.67
N LEU A 29 -4.33 -19.60 9.32
CA LEU A 29 -3.18 -18.75 9.59
C LEU A 29 -3.26 -17.41 8.85
N LEU A 30 -3.63 -17.43 7.56
CA LEU A 30 -3.78 -16.23 6.74
C LEU A 30 -4.90 -15.33 7.26
N GLU A 31 -6.05 -15.90 7.61
CA GLU A 31 -7.17 -15.17 8.20
C GLU A 31 -6.78 -14.53 9.52
N ARG A 32 -6.11 -15.27 10.40
CA ARG A 32 -5.61 -14.74 11.67
C ARG A 32 -4.63 -13.60 11.47
N GLN A 33 -3.69 -13.74 10.53
CA GLN A 33 -2.73 -12.68 10.21
C GLN A 33 -3.43 -11.43 9.68
N PHE A 34 -4.42 -11.60 8.79
CA PHE A 34 -5.22 -10.50 8.27
C PHE A 34 -5.96 -9.75 9.39
N ILE A 35 -6.59 -10.46 10.32
CA ILE A 35 -7.29 -9.85 11.46
C ILE A 35 -6.32 -9.04 12.33
N LEU A 36 -5.15 -9.60 12.64
CA LEU A 36 -4.12 -8.90 13.42
C LEU A 36 -3.60 -7.66 12.69
N ASP A 37 -3.46 -7.73 11.37
CA ASP A 37 -3.08 -6.61 10.52
C ASP A 37 -4.12 -5.47 10.61
N CYS A 38 -5.41 -5.80 10.47
CA CYS A 38 -6.49 -4.83 10.63
C CYS A 38 -6.51 -4.17 12.02
N ILE A 39 -6.29 -4.95 13.08
CA ILE A 39 -6.25 -4.42 14.46
C ILE A 39 -5.06 -3.45 14.63
N ALA A 40 -3.89 -3.82 14.12
CA ALA A 40 -2.71 -2.96 14.19
C ALA A 40 -2.91 -1.65 13.42
N VAL A 41 -3.44 -1.73 12.19
CA VAL A 41 -3.77 -0.56 11.36
C VAL A 41 -4.79 0.33 12.06
N ARG A 42 -5.86 -0.24 12.63
CA ARG A 42 -6.90 0.51 13.35
C ARG A 42 -6.30 1.33 14.51
N LYS A 43 -5.44 0.71 15.33
CA LYS A 43 -4.79 1.38 16.46
C LYS A 43 -3.95 2.57 16.01
N ILE A 44 -3.12 2.37 14.99
CA ILE A 44 -2.31 3.45 14.42
C ILE A 44 -3.21 4.58 13.93
N CYS A 45 -4.27 4.26 13.17
CA CYS A 45 -5.22 5.26 12.70
C CYS A 45 -5.91 6.00 13.85
N ASP A 46 -6.29 5.33 14.93
CA ASP A 46 -6.90 5.95 16.12
C ASP A 46 -5.95 6.94 16.81
N ASP A 47 -4.68 6.56 16.97
CA ASP A 47 -3.67 7.41 17.59
C ASP A 47 -3.45 8.69 16.78
N TYR A 48 -3.32 8.55 15.46
CA TYR A 48 -3.15 9.68 14.57
C TYR A 48 -4.40 10.53 14.41
N SER A 49 -5.59 9.94 14.46
CA SER A 49 -6.86 10.69 14.44
C SER A 49 -6.95 11.68 15.60
N LYS A 50 -6.32 11.37 16.73
CA LYS A 50 -6.29 12.23 17.93
C LYS A 50 -5.12 13.19 17.93
N ALA A 51 -3.92 12.72 17.59
CA ALA A 51 -2.70 13.52 17.69
C ALA A 51 -2.48 14.44 16.49
N ASN A 52 -2.58 13.91 15.26
CA ASN A 52 -2.26 14.61 14.02
C ASN A 52 -3.04 14.03 12.82
N PRO A 53 -4.34 14.35 12.69
CA PRO A 53 -5.23 13.67 11.73
C PRO A 53 -4.85 13.90 10.26
N LYS A 54 -4.15 15.00 9.93
CA LYS A 54 -3.72 15.30 8.56
C LYS A 54 -2.52 14.47 8.09
N HIS A 55 -1.64 14.07 9.01
CA HIS A 55 -0.33 13.46 8.67
C HIS A 55 -0.25 11.98 9.05
N GLY A 56 -1.38 11.38 9.40
CA GLY A 56 -1.46 10.08 10.03
C GLY A 56 -2.14 8.99 9.21
N SER A 57 -2.17 9.17 7.90
CA SER A 57 -2.61 8.12 6.99
C SER A 57 -1.74 6.88 7.17
N ILE A 58 -2.37 5.71 7.23
CA ILE A 58 -1.65 4.43 7.22
C ILE A 58 -0.94 4.22 5.88
N ILE A 59 -1.56 4.65 4.78
CA ILE A 59 -0.97 4.54 3.45
C ILE A 59 -0.11 5.78 3.21
N PRO A 60 1.20 5.62 2.97
CA PRO A 60 2.07 6.73 2.67
C PRO A 60 1.69 7.35 1.31
N PRO A 61 1.53 8.68 1.17
CA PRO A 61 1.47 9.34 -0.11
C PRO A 61 2.69 9.01 -0.96
N TYR A 62 2.43 8.87 -2.24
CA TYR A 62 3.41 8.44 -3.22
C TYR A 62 4.34 9.60 -3.57
N ASN A 63 5.66 9.33 -3.53
CA ASN A 63 6.69 10.24 -4.03
C ASN A 63 7.43 9.58 -5.19
N GLY A 64 7.13 10.02 -6.42
CA GLY A 64 7.72 9.45 -7.62
C GLY A 64 9.23 9.66 -7.73
N GLN A 65 9.79 10.75 -7.17
CA GLN A 65 11.24 10.98 -7.24
C GLN A 65 12.04 9.98 -6.39
N LEU A 66 11.39 9.35 -5.41
CA LEU A 66 11.98 8.30 -4.57
C LEU A 66 11.71 6.88 -5.10
N ASP A 67 10.88 6.73 -6.12
CA ASP A 67 10.55 5.42 -6.70
C ASP A 67 11.73 4.89 -7.55
N PRO A 68 12.32 3.73 -7.18
CA PRO A 68 13.37 3.10 -7.98
C PRO A 68 12.96 2.81 -9.42
N TYR A 69 11.68 2.53 -9.68
CA TYR A 69 11.18 2.19 -11.01
C TYR A 69 10.93 3.43 -11.88
N ALA A 70 10.68 4.59 -11.27
CA ALA A 70 10.53 5.86 -11.97
C ALA A 70 11.85 6.66 -12.05
N LYS A 71 12.94 6.17 -11.45
CA LYS A 71 14.23 6.86 -11.35
C LYS A 71 14.74 7.42 -12.68
N SER A 72 14.69 6.62 -13.75
CA SER A 72 15.17 7.01 -15.08
C SER A 72 14.40 8.19 -15.68
N TYR A 73 13.11 8.30 -15.39
CA TYR A 73 12.28 9.44 -15.82
C TYR A 73 12.74 10.73 -15.14
N PHE A 74 12.92 10.70 -13.82
CA PHE A 74 13.33 11.86 -13.02
C PHE A 74 14.80 12.27 -13.21
N GLU A 75 15.68 11.35 -13.63
CA GLU A 75 17.07 11.64 -13.97
C GLU A 75 17.24 12.31 -15.34
N SER A 76 16.20 12.35 -16.18
CA SER A 76 16.32 12.97 -17.50
C SER A 76 16.48 14.50 -17.41
N LEU A 77 17.37 15.06 -18.23
CA LEU A 77 17.72 16.49 -18.21
C LEU A 77 16.52 17.42 -18.38
N ASN A 78 15.57 17.04 -19.24
CA ASN A 78 14.36 17.83 -19.48
C ASN A 78 13.45 17.86 -18.24
N ILE A 79 13.34 16.73 -17.54
CA ILE A 79 12.57 16.64 -16.31
C ILE A 79 13.27 17.38 -15.18
N GLN A 80 14.59 17.29 -15.04
CA GLN A 80 15.34 18.08 -14.05
C GLN A 80 15.10 19.59 -14.20
N LYS A 81 15.19 20.12 -15.43
CA LYS A 81 14.88 21.53 -15.71
C LYS A 81 13.44 21.90 -15.40
N LEU A 82 12.50 20.98 -15.67
CA LEU A 82 11.09 21.19 -15.34
C LEU A 82 10.90 21.24 -13.81
N LEU A 83 11.53 20.33 -13.07
CA LEU A 83 11.46 20.26 -11.61
C LEU A 83 12.03 21.53 -10.96
N GLU A 84 13.15 22.04 -11.45
CA GLU A 84 13.70 23.32 -10.98
C GLU A 84 12.71 24.47 -11.21
N LYS A 85 12.10 24.53 -12.41
CA LYS A 85 11.12 25.57 -12.76
C LYS A 85 9.84 25.49 -11.93
N THR A 86 9.40 24.30 -11.55
CA THR A 86 8.20 24.08 -10.73
C THR A 86 8.47 24.07 -9.23
N GLY A 87 9.72 24.28 -8.80
CA GLY A 87 10.11 24.26 -7.39
C GLY A 87 10.08 22.86 -6.74
N GLN A 88 10.17 21.81 -7.55
CA GLN A 88 10.17 20.40 -7.13
C GLN A 88 11.61 19.82 -7.16
N THR A 89 12.58 20.60 -6.71
CA THR A 89 14.00 20.24 -6.71
C THR A 89 14.25 18.93 -5.96
N PRO A 90 15.03 17.99 -6.52
CA PRO A 90 15.28 16.70 -5.86
C PRO A 90 15.96 16.80 -4.48
N PRO A 91 15.52 15.99 -3.49
CA PRO A 91 14.31 15.16 -3.53
C PRO A 91 13.07 16.05 -3.35
N GLY A 92 12.16 15.99 -4.32
CA GLY A 92 10.85 16.64 -4.23
C GLY A 92 9.98 16.00 -3.15
N THR A 93 8.85 16.63 -2.85
CA THR A 93 7.91 16.15 -1.83
C THR A 93 6.74 15.41 -2.45
N SER A 94 6.06 14.56 -1.67
CA SER A 94 4.77 14.03 -2.07
C SER A 94 3.69 15.14 -2.14
N ILE A 95 2.50 14.77 -2.63
CA ILE A 95 1.35 15.68 -2.74
C ILE A 95 0.91 16.28 -1.40
N GLU A 96 1.17 15.58 -0.29
CA GLU A 96 0.81 16.02 1.06
C GLU A 96 1.90 16.92 1.70
N GLY A 97 2.99 17.15 0.98
CA GLY A 97 4.07 18.06 1.35
C GLY A 97 5.12 17.48 2.30
N GLU A 98 6.14 18.28 2.61
CA GLU A 98 7.34 17.86 3.35
C GLU A 98 7.04 17.34 4.77
N ILE A 99 6.08 17.96 5.46
CA ILE A 99 5.72 17.56 6.82
C ILE A 99 5.12 16.15 6.80
N ALA A 100 4.22 15.87 5.87
CA ALA A 100 3.66 14.53 5.69
C ALA A 100 4.78 13.53 5.40
N ASP A 101 5.66 13.84 4.44
CA ASP A 101 6.79 12.99 4.07
C ASP A 101 7.68 12.65 5.26
N ARG A 102 7.94 13.60 6.17
CA ARG A 102 8.72 13.34 7.38
C ARG A 102 8.02 12.35 8.33
N PHE A 103 6.71 12.53 8.55
CA PHE A 103 5.90 11.62 9.37
C PHE A 103 5.78 10.24 8.74
N ILE A 104 5.79 10.17 7.42
CA ILE A 104 5.80 8.91 6.69
C ILE A 104 7.18 8.27 6.80
N ILE A 105 8.28 8.99 6.57
CA ILE A 105 9.60 8.34 6.58
C ILE A 105 9.94 7.79 7.97
N ASN A 106 9.51 8.47 9.04
CA ASN A 106 9.94 8.17 10.41
C ASN A 106 8.81 7.77 11.38
N GLY A 107 7.56 7.77 10.95
CA GLY A 107 6.41 7.54 11.82
C GLY A 107 6.05 6.07 12.00
N ALA A 108 5.22 5.83 13.02
CA ALA A 108 4.68 4.51 13.33
C ALA A 108 3.96 3.80 12.17
N PRO A 109 3.19 4.47 11.28
CA PRO A 109 2.48 3.82 10.18
C PRO A 109 3.44 3.16 9.19
N THR A 110 4.49 3.88 8.81
CA THR A 110 5.47 3.36 7.86
C THR A 110 6.38 2.33 8.47
N ASP A 111 6.77 2.50 9.73
CA ASP A 111 7.53 1.47 10.43
C ASP A 111 6.75 0.16 10.52
N TYR A 112 5.45 0.24 10.74
CA TYR A 112 4.56 -0.92 10.68
C TYR A 112 4.58 -1.56 9.28
N ILE A 113 4.34 -0.78 8.22
CA ILE A 113 4.33 -1.28 6.84
C ILE A 113 5.69 -1.89 6.44
N ARG A 114 6.81 -1.25 6.78
CA ARG A 114 8.16 -1.77 6.49
C ARG A 114 8.40 -3.11 7.16
N ARG A 115 8.05 -3.24 8.44
CA ARG A 115 8.19 -4.51 9.19
C ARG A 115 7.28 -5.60 8.62
N ARG A 116 6.03 -5.25 8.29
CA ARG A 116 5.06 -6.13 7.62
C ARG A 116 5.60 -6.65 6.29
N ASN A 117 6.11 -5.76 5.44
CA ASN A 117 6.65 -6.12 4.13
C ASN A 117 7.93 -6.96 4.24
N LYS A 118 8.83 -6.61 5.17
CA LYS A 118 10.05 -7.38 5.45
C LYS A 118 9.74 -8.82 5.87
N ASN A 119 8.62 -9.04 6.57
CA ASN A 119 8.19 -10.36 7.04
C ASN A 119 7.39 -11.16 5.99
N GLY A 120 7.35 -10.71 4.73
CA GLY A 120 6.75 -11.46 3.62
C GLY A 120 5.24 -11.22 3.42
N CYS A 121 4.62 -10.30 4.15
CA CYS A 121 3.19 -9.97 4.00
C CYS A 121 2.90 -8.85 2.97
N GLY A 122 3.92 -8.40 2.22
CA GLY A 122 3.86 -7.21 1.36
C GLY A 122 3.50 -7.46 -0.11
N HIS A 123 3.51 -8.71 -0.58
CA HIS A 123 3.21 -9.04 -1.97
C HIS A 123 2.53 -10.41 -2.08
N SER A 124 1.53 -10.53 -2.95
CA SER A 124 1.01 -11.85 -3.32
C SER A 124 2.06 -12.55 -4.19
N LYS A 125 2.47 -13.75 -3.80
CA LYS A 125 3.37 -14.59 -4.61
C LYS A 125 2.76 -14.94 -5.96
N GLU A 126 1.44 -15.12 -6.00
CA GLU A 126 0.70 -15.47 -7.23
C GLU A 126 0.74 -14.34 -8.25
N ILE A 127 0.62 -13.10 -7.79
CA ILE A 127 0.63 -11.91 -8.66
C ILE A 127 2.06 -11.55 -9.09
N TRP A 128 3.03 -11.65 -8.17
CA TRP A 128 4.42 -11.27 -8.44
C TRP A 128 5.22 -12.33 -9.20
N GLY A 129 4.99 -13.61 -8.90
CA GLY A 129 5.79 -14.72 -9.43
C GLY A 129 5.63 -14.93 -10.93
N GLY A 130 4.58 -14.35 -11.53
CA GLY A 130 4.16 -14.72 -12.88
C GLY A 130 3.67 -16.17 -12.93
N HIS A 131 2.91 -16.48 -13.97
CA HIS A 131 2.53 -17.85 -14.28
C HIS A 131 3.69 -18.59 -14.95
#